data_AF-A0A356I959-F1
#
_entry.id   AF-A0A356I959-F1
#
_cell.length_a   1.000
_cell.length_b   1.000
_cell.length_c   1.000
_cell.angle_alpha   90.00
_cell.angle_beta   90.00
_cell.angle_gamma   90.00
#
_symmetry.space_group_name_H-M   'P 1'
#
loop_
_entity.id
_entity.type
_entity.pdbx_description
1 polymer ?
#
loop_
_entity_poly.entity_id
_entity_poly.type
_entity_poly.pdbx_seq_one_letter_code
_entity_poly.pdbx_strand_id
1 'polypeptide(L)'
;MRFSRTFISYLAMAAFLFIFSRIYESLSYGEVSVFMHYMFCATLVGGILLLGLLQVKPNLSRMTYNLWNSGIATITAGCLLRGIINLSGRSTTLDQPYWYVGAGFLALSLITLFISDTRRTRQKSTA
;
A
#
# COMPACT_ATOMS: atom_id res chain seq x y z
N MET A 1 14.00 4.66 -15.20
CA MET A 1 14.51 3.65 -14.23
C MET A 1 13.65 3.47 -12.98
N ARG A 2 13.02 4.50 -12.40
CA ARG A 2 12.18 4.33 -11.19
C ARG A 2 10.96 3.43 -11.44
N PHE A 3 10.20 3.67 -12.52
CA PHE A 3 9.00 2.90 -12.88
C PHE A 3 9.18 1.37 -12.89
N SER A 4 10.25 0.87 -13.51
CA SER A 4 10.50 -0.58 -13.57
C SER A 4 10.85 -1.16 -12.20
N ARG A 5 11.63 -0.44 -11.38
CA ARG A 5 11.97 -0.89 -10.02
C ARG A 5 10.74 -0.96 -9.13
N THR A 6 9.85 0.04 -9.22
CA THR A 6 8.60 0.06 -8.46
C THR A 6 7.67 -1.06 -8.93
N PHE A 7 7.53 -1.24 -10.23
CA PHE A 7 6.72 -2.32 -10.79
C PHE A 7 7.17 -3.69 -10.27
N ILE A 8 8.47 -3.98 -10.36
CA ILE A 8 9.04 -5.26 -9.91
C ILE A 8 8.86 -5.44 -8.40
N SER A 9 9.10 -4.40 -7.58
CA SER A 9 8.96 -4.53 -6.12
C SER A 9 7.52 -4.78 -5.68
N TYR A 10 6.56 -4.07 -6.29
CA TYR A 10 5.13 -4.26 -5.98
C TYR A 10 4.65 -5.62 -6.46
N LEU A 11 5.07 -6.07 -7.65
CA LEU A 11 4.72 -7.38 -8.18
C LEU A 11 5.32 -8.52 -7.35
N ALA A 12 6.57 -8.39 -6.91
CA ALA A 12 7.22 -9.36 -6.03
C ALA A 12 6.56 -9.43 -4.65
N MET A 13 6.24 -8.29 -4.03
CA MET A 13 5.54 -8.25 -2.74
C MET A 13 4.15 -8.85 -2.84
N ALA A 14 3.44 -8.52 -3.91
CA ALA A 14 2.15 -9.10 -4.17
C ALA A 14 2.31 -10.63 -4.33
N ALA A 15 3.20 -11.13 -5.20
CA ALA A 15 3.40 -12.57 -5.38
C ALA A 15 3.73 -13.28 -4.06
N PHE A 16 4.57 -12.68 -3.21
CA PHE A 16 4.86 -13.17 -1.87
C PHE A 16 3.60 -13.26 -0.99
N LEU A 17 2.78 -12.21 -0.92
CA LEU A 17 1.54 -12.21 -0.14
C LEU A 17 0.50 -13.20 -0.65
N PHE A 18 0.45 -13.41 -1.97
CA PHE A 18 -0.41 -14.42 -2.58
C PHE A 18 0.00 -15.83 -2.16
N ILE A 19 1.29 -16.17 -2.30
CA ILE A 19 1.84 -17.46 -1.86
C ILE A 19 1.61 -17.64 -0.35
N PHE A 20 1.88 -16.60 0.44
CA PHE A 20 1.66 -16.61 1.88
C PHE A 20 0.19 -16.90 2.20
N SER A 21 -0.77 -16.22 1.55
CA SER A 21 -2.20 -16.48 1.75
C SER A 21 -2.58 -17.92 1.42
N ARG A 22 -2.01 -18.53 0.37
CA ARG A 22 -2.29 -19.92 0.00
C ARG A 22 -1.71 -20.94 0.97
N ILE A 23 -0.49 -20.71 1.45
CA ILE A 23 0.12 -21.54 2.50
C ILE A 23 -0.70 -21.43 3.79
N TYR A 24 -1.11 -20.23 4.17
CA TYR A 24 -1.90 -20.00 5.37
C TYR A 24 -3.28 -20.66 5.29
N GLU A 25 -3.97 -20.56 4.15
CA GLU A 25 -5.26 -21.22 3.91
C GLU A 25 -5.15 -22.75 4.02
N SER A 26 -4.06 -23.34 3.55
CA SER A 26 -3.78 -24.78 3.70
C SER A 26 -3.58 -25.20 5.17
N LEU A 27 -3.01 -24.31 5.99
CA LEU A 27 -2.76 -24.54 7.42
C LEU A 27 -3.95 -24.17 8.33
N SER A 28 -4.98 -23.54 7.77
CA SER A 28 -6.14 -23.01 8.51
C SER A 28 -7.16 -24.06 8.97
N TYR A 29 -6.94 -25.35 8.70
CA TYR A 29 -7.86 -26.45 9.06
C TYR A 29 -9.34 -26.20 8.67
N GLY A 30 -9.60 -25.45 7.59
CA GLY A 30 -10.94 -25.14 7.08
C GLY A 30 -11.49 -23.75 7.42
N GLU A 31 -10.81 -22.96 8.26
CA GLU A 31 -11.22 -21.60 8.61
C GLU A 31 -10.66 -20.57 7.60
N VAL A 32 -11.55 -19.98 6.78
CA VAL A 32 -11.17 -19.01 5.75
C VAL A 32 -11.35 -17.57 6.23
N SER A 33 -10.29 -16.75 6.11
CA SER A 33 -10.34 -15.32 6.43
C SER A 33 -10.28 -14.48 5.15
N VAL A 34 -11.38 -13.78 4.86
CA VAL A 34 -11.53 -12.90 3.69
C VAL A 34 -10.40 -11.86 3.63
N PHE A 35 -9.96 -11.33 4.78
CA PHE A 35 -8.90 -10.32 4.83
C PHE A 35 -7.52 -10.86 4.43
N MET A 36 -7.18 -12.11 4.78
CA MET A 36 -5.94 -12.73 4.32
C MET A 36 -5.99 -13.00 2.82
N HIS A 37 -7.13 -13.52 2.33
CA HIS A 37 -7.30 -13.87 0.93
C HIS A 37 -7.18 -12.64 0.01
N TYR A 38 -7.71 -11.49 0.42
CA TYR A 38 -7.67 -10.24 -0.35
C TYR A 38 -6.52 -9.30 0.01
N MET A 39 -5.62 -9.67 0.93
CA MET A 39 -4.49 -8.83 1.32
C MET A 39 -3.57 -8.50 0.12
N PHE A 40 -3.38 -9.47 -0.78
CA PHE A 40 -2.68 -9.30 -2.05
C PHE A 40 -3.26 -8.17 -2.90
N CYS A 41 -4.60 -8.02 -2.93
CA CYS A 41 -5.26 -6.97 -3.69
C CYS A 41 -4.91 -5.58 -3.17
N ALA A 42 -4.76 -5.39 -1.85
CA ALA A 42 -4.40 -4.09 -1.29
C ALA A 42 -3.02 -3.61 -1.80
N THR A 43 -2.02 -4.51 -1.80
CA THR A 43 -0.68 -4.21 -2.31
C THR A 43 -0.67 -4.01 -3.83
N LEU A 44 -1.45 -4.80 -4.57
CA LEU A 44 -1.59 -4.66 -6.03
C LEU A 44 -2.24 -3.33 -6.41
N VAL A 45 -3.40 -3.00 -5.83
CA VAL A 45 -4.14 -1.78 -6.13
C VAL A 45 -3.31 -0.55 -5.78
N GLY A 46 -2.65 -0.57 -4.61
CA GLY A 46 -1.74 0.50 -4.21
C GLY A 46 -0.54 0.66 -5.15
N GLY A 47 0.01 -0.45 -5.65
CA GLY A 47 1.10 -0.45 -6.65
C GLY A 47 0.65 0.07 -8.01
N ILE A 48 -0.50 -0.38 -8.52
CA ILE A 48 -1.09 0.08 -9.78
C ILE A 48 -1.37 1.58 -9.74
N LEU A 49 -1.95 2.08 -8.65
CA LEU A 49 -2.17 3.51 -8.44
C LEU A 49 -0.85 4.29 -8.47
N LEU A 50 0.20 3.83 -7.77
CA LEU A 50 1.50 4.49 -7.79
C LEU A 50 2.13 4.53 -9.18
N LEU A 51 1.99 3.44 -9.94
CA LEU A 51 2.48 3.34 -11.32
C LEU A 51 1.72 4.30 -12.23
N GLY A 52 0.39 4.40 -12.10
CA GLY A 52 -0.42 5.40 -12.80
C GLY A 52 0.02 6.83 -12.47
N LEU A 53 0.29 7.10 -11.19
CA LEU A 53 0.85 8.38 -10.73
C LEU A 53 2.22 8.67 -11.36
N LEU A 54 3.11 7.67 -11.46
CA LEU A 54 4.40 7.81 -12.13
C LEU A 54 4.27 8.01 -13.64
N GLN A 55 3.24 7.44 -14.29
CA GLN A 55 2.96 7.62 -15.72
C GLN A 55 2.55 9.07 -16.01
N VAL A 56 1.66 9.64 -15.18
CA VAL A 56 1.22 11.04 -15.32
C VAL A 56 2.32 12.02 -14.90
N LYS A 57 3.03 11.72 -13.80
CA LYS A 57 4.11 12.57 -13.27
C LYS A 57 5.36 11.74 -12.93
N PRO A 58 6.29 11.57 -13.90
CA PRO A 58 7.50 10.78 -13.67
C PRO A 58 8.47 11.39 -12.64
N ASN A 59 8.33 12.69 -12.34
CA ASN A 59 9.13 13.42 -11.35
C ASN A 59 8.38 13.59 -10.01
N LEU A 60 8.00 12.48 -9.39
CA LEU A 60 7.49 12.49 -8.02
C LEU A 60 8.59 12.89 -7.02
N SER A 61 8.23 13.72 -6.05
CA SER A 61 9.09 14.06 -4.93
C SER A 61 9.46 12.78 -4.15
N ARG A 62 10.71 12.69 -3.68
CA ARG A 62 11.16 11.57 -2.84
C ARG A 62 10.27 11.39 -1.61
N MET A 63 9.77 12.50 -1.06
CA MET A 63 8.89 12.49 0.11
C MET A 63 7.54 11.83 -0.21
N THR A 64 6.84 12.30 -1.24
CA THR A 64 5.55 11.73 -1.69
C THR A 64 5.67 10.22 -1.97
N TYR A 65 6.74 9.82 -2.65
CA TYR A 65 7.01 8.41 -2.97
C TYR A 65 7.19 7.55 -1.72
N ASN A 66 7.97 8.01 -0.74
CA ASN A 66 8.19 7.27 0.50
C ASN A 66 6.92 7.19 1.34
N LEU A 67 6.18 8.30 1.48
CA LEU A 67 4.90 8.32 2.21
C LEU A 67 3.88 7.35 1.61
N TRP A 68 3.83 7.26 0.28
CA TRP A 68 2.95 6.33 -0.41
C TRP A 68 3.31 4.87 -0.10
N ASN A 69 4.59 4.51 -0.21
CA ASN A 69 5.07 3.15 0.11
C ASN A 69 4.82 2.80 1.58
N SER A 70 5.07 3.74 2.51
CA SER A 70 4.80 3.54 3.93
C SER A 70 3.32 3.32 4.20
N GLY A 71 2.43 4.11 3.57
CA GLY A 71 0.98 3.94 3.71
C GLY A 71 0.48 2.56 3.25
N ILE A 72 0.93 2.11 2.07
CA ILE A 72 0.57 0.77 1.58
C ILE A 72 1.13 -0.33 2.48
N ALA A 73 2.37 -0.18 2.97
CA ALA A 73 2.96 -1.15 3.89
C ALA A 73 2.15 -1.26 5.19
N THR A 74 1.70 -0.13 5.76
CA THR A 74 0.85 -0.12 6.96
C THR A 74 -0.50 -0.78 6.72
N ILE A 75 -1.18 -0.47 5.60
CA ILE A 75 -2.48 -1.10 5.27
C ILE A 75 -2.31 -2.60 5.08
N THR A 76 -1.27 -3.01 4.36
CA THR A 76 -0.97 -4.44 4.12
C THR A 76 -0.71 -5.17 5.44
N ALA A 77 0.06 -4.57 6.35
CA ALA A 77 0.28 -5.11 7.69
C ALA A 77 -1.01 -5.19 8.52
N GLY A 78 -1.91 -4.20 8.39
CA GLY A 78 -3.23 -4.22 9.01
C GLY A 78 -4.11 -5.37 8.51
N CYS A 79 -4.15 -5.60 7.19
CA CYS A 79 -4.84 -6.74 6.60
C CYS A 79 -4.26 -8.08 7.08
N LEU A 80 -2.93 -8.18 7.19
CA LEU A 80 -2.25 -9.36 7.73
C LEU A 80 -2.69 -9.63 9.18
N LEU A 81 -2.61 -8.60 10.04
CA LEU A 81 -2.96 -8.70 11.45
C LEU A 81 -4.43 -9.09 11.62
N ARG A 82 -5.34 -8.43 10.90
CA ARG A 82 -6.77 -8.74 10.90
C ARG A 82 -7.04 -10.16 10.40
N GLY A 83 -6.28 -10.61 9.40
CA GLY A 83 -6.31 -11.97 8.89
C GLY A 83 -5.99 -13.01 9.98
N ILE A 84 -4.89 -12.82 10.70
CA ILE A 84 -4.44 -13.68 11.82
C ILE A 84 -5.45 -13.66 12.97
N ILE A 85 -5.93 -12.47 13.35
CA ILE A 85 -6.90 -12.28 14.44
C ILE A 85 -8.19 -13.05 14.16
N ASN A 86 -8.78 -12.85 12.98
CA ASN A 86 -10.04 -13.47 12.58
C ASN A 86 -9.92 -15.00 12.58
N LEU A 87 -8.76 -15.51 12.16
CA LEU A 87 -8.48 -16.94 12.16
C LEU A 87 -8.32 -17.54 13.57
N SER A 88 -7.84 -16.74 14.53
CA SER A 88 -7.73 -17.17 15.93
C SER A 88 -9.08 -17.25 16.67
N GLY A 89 -10.20 -17.00 15.97
CA GLY A 89 -11.54 -16.94 16.55
C GLY A 89 -11.79 -15.72 17.44
N ARG A 90 -10.86 -14.75 17.47
CA ARG A 90 -10.97 -13.53 18.27
C ARG A 90 -11.46 -12.37 17.41
N SER A 91 -12.41 -11.61 17.95
CA SER A 91 -12.83 -10.32 17.39
C SER A 91 -12.17 -9.22 18.20
N THR A 92 -11.14 -8.57 17.67
CA THR A 92 -10.48 -7.43 18.33
C THR A 92 -10.36 -6.25 17.37
N THR A 93 -10.52 -5.05 17.91
CA THR A 93 -10.43 -3.75 17.23
C THR A 93 -9.00 -3.28 16.98
N LEU A 94 -7.99 -4.11 17.27
CA LEU A 94 -6.57 -3.81 17.06
C LEU A 94 -6.20 -3.56 15.58
N ASP A 95 -7.08 -3.88 14.63
CA ASP A 95 -6.91 -3.60 13.21
C ASP A 95 -7.23 -2.15 12.82
N GLN A 96 -8.22 -1.52 13.49
CA GLN A 96 -8.64 -0.14 13.23
C GLN A 96 -7.48 0.87 13.14
N PRO A 97 -6.49 0.89 14.07
CA PRO A 97 -5.39 1.84 13.98
C PRO A 97 -4.56 1.68 12.70
N TYR A 98 -4.40 0.46 12.16
CA TYR A 98 -3.64 0.26 10.92
C TYR A 98 -4.33 0.88 9.72
N TRP A 99 -5.67 0.83 9.67
CA TRP A 99 -6.45 1.49 8.62
C TRP A 99 -6.35 3.01 8.73
N TYR A 100 -6.46 3.57 9.94
CA TYR A 100 -6.35 5.02 10.14
C TYR A 100 -4.96 5.56 9.83
N VAL A 101 -3.90 4.88 10.30
CA VAL A 101 -2.52 5.30 10.06
C VAL A 101 -2.15 5.14 8.59
N GLY A 102 -2.55 4.03 7.97
CA GLY A 102 -2.35 3.79 6.55
C GLY A 102 -3.05 4.83 5.66
N ALA A 103 -4.32 5.11 5.95
CA ALA A 103 -5.07 6.17 5.27
C ALA A 103 -4.45 7.55 5.50
N GLY A 104 -3.97 7.82 6.71
CA GLY A 104 -3.24 9.05 7.04
C GLY A 104 -1.99 9.24 6.19
N PHE A 105 -1.17 8.20 6.03
CA PHE A 105 0.01 8.26 5.16
C PHE A 105 -0.34 8.47 3.68
N LEU A 106 -1.39 7.82 3.18
CA LEU A 106 -1.85 8.02 1.80
C LEU A 106 -2.38 9.43 1.59
N ALA A 107 -3.17 9.96 2.52
CA ALA A 107 -3.67 11.34 2.47
C ALA A 107 -2.51 12.34 2.50
N LEU A 108 -1.52 12.13 3.39
CA LEU A 108 -0.33 12.97 3.46
C LEU A 108 0.49 12.89 2.16
N SER A 109 0.58 11.71 1.55
CA SER A 109 1.22 11.54 0.25
C SER A 109 0.54 12.40 -0.83
N LEU A 110 -0.80 12.35 -0.91
CA LEU A 110 -1.56 13.20 -1.84
C LEU A 110 -1.37 14.69 -1.56
N ILE A 111 -1.44 15.13 -0.30
CA ILE A 111 -1.21 16.53 0.09
C ILE A 111 0.19 17.00 -0.35
N THR A 112 1.23 16.20 -0.06
CA THR A 112 2.60 16.55 -0.47
C THR A 112 2.76 16.60 -1.98
N LEU A 113 1.99 15.81 -2.72
CA LEU A 113 1.97 15.85 -4.18
C LEU A 113 1.43 17.20 -4.68
N PHE A 114 0.29 17.65 -4.17
CA PHE A 114 -0.29 18.95 -4.54
C PHE A 114 0.64 20.11 -4.19
N ILE A 115 1.24 20.11 -3.00
CA ILE A 115 2.20 21.15 -2.57
C ILE A 115 3.43 21.18 -3.49
N SER A 116 3.94 20.00 -3.86
CA SER A 116 5.11 19.89 -4.74
C SER A 116 4.82 20.40 -6.15
N ASP A 117 3.58 20.22 -6.61
CA ASP A 117 3.13 20.71 -7.92
C ASP A 117 3.03 22.24 -7.98
N THR A 118 2.47 22.85 -6.92
CA THR A 118 2.38 24.31 -6.78
C THR A 118 3.78 24.95 -6.75
N ARG A 119 4.73 24.35 -6.01
CA ARG A 119 6.12 24.83 -5.98
C ARG A 119 6.78 24.81 -7.37
N ARG A 120 6.54 23.74 -8.14
CA ARG A 120 7.10 23.59 -9.48
C ARG A 120 6.53 24.61 -10.46
N THR A 121 5.25 24.93 -10.35
CA THR A 121 4.57 25.93 -11.18
C THR A 121 5.11 27.34 -10.89
N ARG A 122 5.29 27.68 -9.60
CA ARG A 122 5.92 28.96 -9.19
C ARG A 122 7.33 29.13 -9.75
N GLN A 123 8.15 28.08 -9.67
CA GLN A 123 9.55 28.15 -10.12
C GLN A 123 9.69 28.35 -11.65
N LYS A 124 8.72 27.87 -12.44
CA LYS A 124 8.68 28.12 -13.89
C LYS A 124 8.22 29.53 -14.26
N SER A 125 7.49 30.23 -13.38
CA SER A 125 7.00 31.58 -13.64
C SER A 125 8.05 32.67 -13.34
N THR A 126 9.11 32.31 -12.63
CA THR A 126 10.19 33.22 -12.20
C THR A 126 11.48 33.05 -13.02
N ALA A 127 11.45 32.19 -14.05
CA ALA A 127 12.55 31.92 -14.97
C ALA A 127 12.13 32.34 -16.38
#